data_AF-A0A967N6B2-F1
#
_entry.id   AF-A0A967N6B2-F1
#
_cell.length_a   1.000
_cell.length_b   1.000
_cell.length_c   1.000
_cell.angle_alpha   90.00
_cell.angle_beta   90.00
_cell.angle_gamma   90.00
#
_symmetry.space_group_name_H-M   'P 1'
#
loop_
_entity.id
_entity.type
_entity.pdbx_description
1 polymer ?
#
loop_
_entity_poly.entity_id
_entity_poly.type
_entity_poly.pdbx_seq_one_letter_code
_entity_poly.pdbx_strand_id
1 'polypeptide(L)' 'MPTHLIWGRHDKAIPLRVAEDAASRHGWPLHVIDDARDDPKLEQPEAFLGAMRRALAAS' A
#
# COMPACT_ATOMS: atom_id res chain seq x y z
N MET A 1 -4.29 -12.43 -11.76
CA MET A 1 -4.12 -12.77 -10.33
C MET A 1 -4.61 -11.59 -9.51
N PRO A 2 -5.20 -11.79 -8.32
CA PRO A 2 -5.53 -10.68 -7.41
C PRO A 2 -4.27 -9.83 -7.13
N THR A 3 -4.41 -8.50 -7.17
CA THR A 3 -3.30 -7.56 -6.94
C THR A 3 -3.77 -6.45 -6.02
N HIS A 4 -2.97 -6.20 -4.99
CA HIS A 4 -3.19 -5.17 -3.99
C HIS A 4 -1.97 -4.27 -3.89
N LEU A 5 -2.19 -2.99 -3.60
CA LEU A 5 -1.13 -2.01 -3.34
C LEU A 5 -1.06 -1.75 -1.84
N ILE A 6 0.15 -1.75 -1.27
CA ILE A 6 0.40 -1.30 0.10
C ILE A 6 1.43 -0.18 0.02
N TRP A 7 1.10 1.01 0.51
CA TRP A 7 1.86 2.24 0.24
C TRP A 7 2.03 3.10 1.49
N GLY A 8 3.19 3.74 1.67
CA GLY A 8 3.38 4.74 2.71
C GLY A 8 2.85 6.10 2.28
N ARG A 9 2.07 6.79 3.12
CA ARG A 9 1.50 8.10 2.79
C ARG A 9 2.58 9.15 2.48
N HIS A 10 3.76 9.01 3.07
CA HIS A 10 4.84 9.99 3.03
C HIS A 10 6.00 9.59 2.13
N ASP A 11 5.79 8.65 1.20
CA ASP A 11 6.79 8.29 0.18
C ASP A 11 7.18 9.55 -0.64
N LYS A 12 8.47 9.88 -0.61
CA LYS A 12 9.05 11.03 -1.32
C LYS A 12 9.64 10.66 -2.68
N ALA A 13 9.97 9.38 -2.88
CA ALA A 13 10.48 8.88 -4.15
C ALA A 13 9.32 8.69 -5.14
N ILE A 14 8.22 8.09 -4.66
CA ILE A 14 7.01 7.85 -5.45
C ILE A 14 5.78 8.33 -4.66
N PRO A 15 5.31 9.56 -4.93
CA PRO A 15 4.21 10.16 -4.18
C PRO A 15 2.93 9.31 -4.21
N LEU A 16 2.14 9.35 -3.13
CA LEU A 16 0.90 8.59 -2.96
C LEU A 16 -0.05 8.66 -4.17
N ARG A 17 -0.12 9.81 -4.86
CA ARG A 17 -0.96 9.98 -6.06
C ARG A 17 -0.70 8.92 -7.14
N VAL A 18 0.53 8.42 -7.26
CA VAL A 18 0.89 7.39 -8.24
C VAL A 18 0.19 6.07 -7.91
N ALA A 19 0.11 5.72 -6.62
CA ALA A 19 -0.60 4.54 -6.17
C ALA A 19 -2.12 4.72 -6.30
N GLU A 20 -2.65 5.92 -6.04
CA GLU A 20 -4.07 6.25 -6.24
C GLU A 20 -4.45 6.14 -7.73
N ASP A 21 -3.63 6.69 -8.63
CA ASP A 21 -3.83 6.60 -10.08
C ASP A 21 -3.78 5.15 -10.56
N ALA A 22 -2.83 4.35 -10.06
CA ALA A 22 -2.73 2.93 -10.40
C ALA A 22 -3.92 2.13 -9.87
N ALA A 23 -4.35 2.38 -8.63
CA ALA A 23 -5.52 1.77 -8.03
C ALA A 23 -6.79 2.05 -8.85
N SER A 24 -6.99 3.31 -9.25
CA SER A 24 -8.10 3.74 -10.09
C SER A 24 -8.05 3.10 -11.48
N ARG A 25 -6.88 3.13 -12.13
CA ARG A 25 -6.69 2.61 -13.49
C ARG A 25 -6.90 1.10 -13.60
N HIS A 26 -6.50 0.35 -12.57
CA HIS A 26 -6.47 -1.11 -12.61
C HIS A 26 -7.53 -1.78 -11.71
N GLY A 27 -8.28 -1.00 -10.93
CA GLY A 27 -9.23 -1.53 -9.94
C GLY A 27 -8.54 -2.27 -8.79
N TRP A 28 -7.26 -1.97 -8.51
CA TRP A 28 -6.51 -2.64 -7.45
C TRP A 28 -6.80 -1.97 -6.10
N PRO A 29 -7.15 -2.73 -5.04
CA PRO A 29 -7.32 -2.14 -3.72
C PRO A 29 -6.01 -1.55 -3.19
N LEU A 30 -6.09 -0.32 -2.67
CA LEU A 30 -4.97 0.42 -2.09
C LEU A 30 -5.07 0.47 -0.57
N HIS A 31 -4.03 -0.01 0.10
CA HIS A 31 -3.87 0.06 1.56
C HIS A 31 -2.78 1.10 1.88
N VAL A 32 -3.17 2.25 2.41
CA VAL A 32 -2.23 3.31 2.81
C VAL A 32 -1.84 3.15 4.27
N ILE A 33 -0.54 3.25 4.55
CA ILE A 33 0.04 3.30 5.90
C ILE A 33 0.46 4.74 6.16
N ASP A 34 -0.25 5.41 7.08
CA ASP A 34 -0.12 6.85 7.29
C ASP A 34 1.29 7.24 7.77
N ASP A 35 1.83 6.56 8.79
CA ASP A 35 3.14 6.90 9.37
C ASP A 35 4.34 6.22 8.67
N ALA A 36 4.30 6.04 7.34
CA ALA A 36 5.36 5.41 6.55
C ALA A 36 5.74 6.19 5.29
N ARG A 37 7.00 6.05 4.84
CA ARG A 37 7.55 6.60 3.60
C ARG A 37 7.68 5.52 2.52
N ASP A 38 8.86 5.38 1.91
CA ASP A 38 9.10 4.53 0.75
C ASP A 38 9.19 3.04 1.09
N ASP A 39 9.49 2.71 2.35
CA ASP A 39 9.62 1.32 2.78
C ASP A 39 8.75 0.97 4.01
N PRO A 40 7.41 0.87 3.83
CA PRO A 40 6.50 0.58 4.94
C PRO A 40 6.77 -0.75 5.65
N LYS A 41 7.41 -1.73 5.00
CA LYS A 41 7.72 -3.02 5.63
C LYS A 41 8.88 -2.93 6.62
N LEU A 42 9.75 -1.93 6.47
CA LEU A 42 10.83 -1.62 7.41
C LEU A 42 10.41 -0.56 8.43
N GLU A 43 9.64 0.45 8.00
CA GLU A 43 9.26 1.59 8.84
C GLU A 43 8.10 1.25 9.79
N GLN A 44 7.12 0.47 9.32
CA GLN A 44 5.88 0.15 10.04
C GLN A 44 5.51 -1.34 9.86
N PRO A 45 6.35 -2.28 10.34
CA PRO A 45 6.23 -3.70 10.02
C PRO A 45 4.88 -4.31 10.45
N GLU A 46 4.33 -3.94 11.62
CA GLU A 46 3.05 -4.45 12.09
C GLU A 46 1.88 -3.96 11.21
N ALA A 47 1.91 -2.69 10.82
CA ALA A 47 0.89 -2.12 9.95
C ALA A 47 0.94 -2.76 8.54
N PHE A 48 2.15 -2.97 8.02
CA PHE A 48 2.38 -3.65 6.76
C PHE A 48 1.85 -5.10 6.80
N LEU A 49 2.23 -5.88 7.82
CA LEU A 49 1.73 -7.25 7.97
C LEU A 49 0.20 -7.30 8.13
N GLY A 50 -0.39 -6.31 8.82
CA GLY A 50 -1.85 -6.16 8.90
C GLY A 50 -2.50 -5.94 7.54
N ALA A 51 -1.96 -5.02 6.72
CA ALA A 51 -2.45 -4.76 5.38
C ALA A 51 -2.29 -5.99 4.46
N MET A 52 -1.14 -6.66 4.52
CA MET A 52 -0.85 -7.87 3.75
C MET A 52 -1.83 -9.00 4.09
N ARG A 53 -2.10 -9.25 5.37
CA ARG A 53 -3.07 -10.27 5.81
C ARG A 53 -4.49 -9.95 5.31
N ARG A 54 -4.91 -8.68 5.34
CA ARG A 54 -6.20 -8.26 4.77
C ARG A 54 -6.27 -8.47 3.26
N ALA A 55 -5.19 -8.15 2.53
CA ALA A 55 -5.11 -8.38 1.09
C ALA A 55 -5.23 -9.86 0.73
N LEU A 56 -4.52 -10.75 1.44
CA LEU A 56 -4.58 -12.20 1.23
C LEU A 56 -5.95 -12.79 1.56
N ALA A 57 -6.65 -12.27 2.57
CA ALA A 57 -7.99 -12.73 2.93
C ALA A 57 -9.10 -12.27 1.97
N ALA A 58 -8.85 -11.24 1.17
CA ALA A 58 -9.79 -10.67 0.20
C ALA A 58 -9.60 -11.21 -1.23
N SER A 59 -8.63 -12.10 -1.43
CA SER A 59 -8.22 -12.67 -2.73
C SER A 59 -8.88 -14.01 -3.04
#